data_AF-A0A7K1H768-F1
#
_entry.id   AF-A0A7K1H768-F1
#
_cell.length_a   1.000
_cell.length_b   1.000
_cell.length_c   1.000
_cell.angle_alpha   90.00
_cell.angle_beta   90.00
_cell.angle_gamma   90.00
#
_symmetry.space_group_name_H-M   'P 1'
#
loop_
_entity.id
_entity.type
_entity.pdbx_description
1 polymer ?
#
loop_
_entity_poly.entity_id
_entity_poly.type
_entity_poly.pdbx_seq_one_letter_code
_entity_poly.pdbx_strand_id
1 'polypeptide(L)'
;MYSRVPSASSKPDPLAVFGRIVPRDHALLALLAEHYLLSTDQITNAFFDHRRTAQRRLTILHRLDVLHRFGRSSHTGRYGPLLYTLGPIGLQLHPTTYHDPTGSGGGKPPRSSLERAKRIAASGQVNHLLGVNQFFTDLIATARRTGGARLSRWWSEQHATTVYAQAGIRPDGHGVWTVGDTSTGFFLEHDNDTENLARVVAKLRGYERLTTFGPRYPVLFWVPSPRREASLLGVLAGLRTASPIATAVHGPDPAGRVWTLVSEPGHRRYLHELPCDHGPATVTNPQRFDDL
;
A
#
# COMPACT_ATOMS: atom_id res chain seq x y z
N MET A 1 -21.23 -10.38 19.61
CA MET A 1 -22.00 -9.76 20.70
C MET A 1 -21.36 -8.46 21.27
N TYR A 2 -20.54 -7.69 20.50
CA TYR A 2 -19.96 -6.41 20.96
C TYR A 2 -20.17 -5.29 19.94
N SER A 3 -21.43 -4.82 19.83
CA SER A 3 -21.85 -3.83 18.82
C SER A 3 -22.13 -2.44 19.42
N ARG A 4 -22.15 -2.31 20.75
CA ARG A 4 -22.51 -1.04 21.38
C ARG A 4 -21.34 -0.06 21.29
N VAL A 5 -21.60 1.11 20.71
CA VAL A 5 -20.61 2.18 20.64
C VAL A 5 -20.33 2.68 22.06
N PRO A 6 -19.06 2.65 22.54
CA PRO A 6 -18.71 3.18 23.87
C PRO A 6 -19.08 4.65 24.01
N SER A 7 -19.29 5.16 25.22
CA SER A 7 -19.47 6.60 25.43
C SER A 7 -18.22 7.37 24.99
N ALA A 8 -18.39 8.64 24.60
CA ALA A 8 -17.27 9.48 24.20
C ALA A 8 -16.42 9.98 25.38
N SER A 9 -16.93 9.94 26.63
CA SER A 9 -16.27 10.56 27.79
C SER A 9 -15.53 9.60 28.73
N SER A 10 -15.61 8.29 28.52
CA SER A 10 -14.96 7.30 29.38
C SER A 10 -13.62 6.86 28.81
N LYS A 11 -12.53 6.97 29.57
CA LYS A 11 -11.29 6.27 29.23
C LYS A 11 -11.57 4.75 29.20
N PRO A 12 -11.23 4.04 28.12
CA PRO A 12 -11.45 2.60 28.06
C PRO A 12 -10.54 1.90 29.07
N ASP A 13 -11.06 0.88 29.76
CA ASP A 13 -10.22 -0.07 30.50
C ASP A 13 -9.37 -0.84 29.47
N PRO A 14 -8.02 -0.71 29.50
CA PRO A 14 -7.15 -1.32 28.50
C PRO A 14 -7.33 -2.83 28.39
N LEU A 15 -7.59 -3.54 29.49
CA LEU A 15 -7.76 -5.00 29.47
C LEU A 15 -9.10 -5.40 28.85
N ALA A 16 -10.16 -4.64 29.11
CA ALA A 16 -11.47 -4.87 28.52
C ALA A 16 -11.51 -4.60 27.00
N VAL A 17 -10.54 -3.85 26.45
CA VAL A 17 -10.45 -3.60 25.00
C VAL A 17 -10.11 -4.89 24.24
N PHE A 18 -9.23 -5.74 24.76
CA PHE A 18 -8.80 -6.96 24.05
C PHE A 18 -9.98 -7.90 23.73
N GLY A 19 -10.93 -8.07 24.66
CA GLY A 19 -12.14 -8.86 24.42
C GLY A 19 -13.13 -8.26 23.42
N ARG A 20 -12.89 -7.04 22.93
CA ARG A 20 -13.75 -6.33 21.97
C ARG A 20 -13.17 -6.29 20.56
N ILE A 21 -11.91 -6.66 20.36
CA ILE A 21 -11.26 -6.72 19.05
C ILE A 21 -11.68 -8.01 18.35
N VAL A 22 -12.02 -7.93 17.07
CA VAL A 22 -12.41 -9.09 16.26
C VAL A 22 -11.36 -9.39 15.19
N PRO A 23 -11.34 -10.58 14.57
CA PRO A 23 -10.31 -10.94 13.58
C PRO A 23 -10.12 -9.92 12.45
N ARG A 24 -11.21 -9.33 11.94
CA ARG A 24 -11.14 -8.25 10.94
C ARG A 24 -10.40 -7.02 11.44
N ASP A 25 -10.57 -6.66 12.71
CA ASP A 25 -9.83 -5.51 13.25
C ASP A 25 -8.35 -5.83 13.33
N HIS A 26 -7.95 -7.05 13.72
CA HIS A 26 -6.53 -7.45 13.69
C HIS A 26 -5.93 -7.30 12.29
N ALA A 27 -6.65 -7.71 11.24
CA ALA A 27 -6.21 -7.50 9.86
C ALA A 27 -6.08 -6.01 9.51
N LEU A 28 -7.03 -5.16 9.94
CA LEU A 28 -6.93 -3.71 9.78
C LEU A 28 -5.73 -3.11 10.52
N LEU A 29 -5.49 -3.54 11.77
CA LEU A 29 -4.38 -3.05 12.57
C LEU A 29 -3.03 -3.47 11.98
N ALA A 30 -2.92 -4.68 11.44
CA ALA A 30 -1.75 -5.14 10.71
C ALA A 30 -1.49 -4.26 9.46
N LEU A 31 -2.53 -3.96 8.66
CA LEU A 31 -2.36 -3.04 7.53
C LEU A 31 -1.97 -1.62 7.97
N LEU A 32 -2.51 -1.11 9.07
CA LEU A 32 -2.11 0.20 9.60
C LEU A 32 -0.72 0.19 10.23
N ALA A 33 -0.24 -0.95 10.74
CA ALA A 33 1.13 -1.11 11.22
C ALA A 33 2.14 -1.10 10.06
N GLU A 34 1.76 -1.70 8.93
CA GLU A 34 2.59 -1.79 7.73
C GLU A 34 2.53 -0.49 6.89
N HIS A 35 1.33 0.03 6.62
CA HIS A 35 1.10 1.13 5.65
C HIS A 35 0.70 2.46 6.29
N TYR A 36 0.67 2.49 7.62
CA TYR A 36 0.51 3.66 8.48
C TYR A 36 -0.85 4.38 8.46
N LEU A 37 -1.40 4.65 7.29
CA LEU A 37 -2.56 5.53 7.11
C LEU A 37 -3.55 4.97 6.10
N LEU A 38 -4.81 4.84 6.49
CA LEU A 38 -5.89 4.49 5.57
C LEU A 38 -7.08 5.44 5.72
N SER A 39 -7.78 5.72 4.63
CA SER A 39 -9.03 6.47 4.64
C SER A 39 -10.23 5.60 5.02
N THR A 40 -11.33 6.24 5.41
CA THR A 40 -12.62 5.54 5.63
C THR A 40 -13.01 4.67 4.44
N ASP A 41 -12.79 5.16 3.23
CA ASP A 41 -13.24 4.51 2.00
C ASP A 41 -12.32 3.33 1.65
N GLN A 42 -11.01 3.48 1.82
CA GLN A 42 -10.04 2.40 1.68
C GLN A 42 -10.32 1.24 2.65
N ILE A 43 -10.55 1.57 3.93
CA ILE A 43 -10.89 0.56 4.94
C ILE A 43 -12.21 -0.12 4.60
N THR A 44 -13.21 0.66 4.15
CA THR A 44 -14.50 0.10 3.74
C THR A 44 -14.31 -0.90 2.60
N ASN A 45 -13.62 -0.50 1.52
CA ASN A 45 -13.40 -1.33 0.34
C ASN A 45 -12.66 -2.63 0.70
N ALA A 46 -11.63 -2.54 1.55
CA ALA A 46 -10.82 -3.69 1.93
C ALA A 46 -11.53 -4.67 2.86
N PHE A 47 -12.41 -4.21 3.76
CA PHE A 47 -12.86 -5.05 4.89
C PHE A 47 -14.37 -5.13 5.13
N PHE A 48 -15.18 -4.34 4.42
CA PHE A 48 -16.62 -4.23 4.68
C PHE A 48 -17.44 -4.24 3.38
N ASP A 49 -18.67 -4.72 3.46
CA ASP A 49 -19.62 -4.63 2.33
C ASP A 49 -20.34 -3.28 2.30
N HIS A 50 -20.44 -2.63 3.45
CA HIS A 50 -21.21 -1.40 3.62
C HIS A 50 -20.46 -0.35 4.43
N ARG A 51 -20.38 0.86 3.88
CA ARG A 51 -19.72 2.03 4.49
C ARG A 51 -20.25 2.35 5.89
N ARG A 52 -21.57 2.26 6.10
CA ARG A 52 -22.19 2.53 7.41
C ARG A 52 -21.69 1.57 8.49
N THR A 53 -21.48 0.30 8.15
CA THR A 53 -20.94 -0.72 9.07
C THR A 53 -19.48 -0.43 9.39
N ALA A 54 -18.68 -0.08 8.38
CA ALA A 54 -17.29 0.33 8.56
C ALA A 54 -17.18 1.54 9.50
N GLN A 55 -17.92 2.61 9.23
CA GLN A 55 -17.92 3.83 10.06
C GLN A 55 -18.31 3.58 11.51
N ARG A 56 -19.32 2.73 11.76
CA ARG A 56 -19.70 2.32 13.11
C ARG A 56 -18.56 1.57 13.80
N ARG A 57 -17.93 0.61 13.13
CA ARG A 57 -16.80 -0.15 13.69
C ARG A 57 -15.60 0.75 13.96
N LEU A 58 -15.25 1.62 13.02
CA LEU A 58 -14.15 2.58 13.16
C LEU A 58 -14.39 3.59 14.29
N THR A 59 -15.64 3.98 14.52
CA THR A 59 -16.00 4.81 15.69
C THR A 59 -15.79 4.06 17.00
N ILE A 60 -16.13 2.76 17.06
CA ILE A 60 -15.87 1.93 18.23
C ILE A 60 -14.36 1.84 18.48
N LEU A 61 -13.58 1.45 17.48
CA LEU A 61 -12.12 1.29 17.61
C LEU A 61 -11.44 2.60 18.00
N HIS A 62 -11.91 3.73 17.49
CA HIS A 62 -11.42 5.04 17.90
C HIS A 62 -11.74 5.36 19.36
N ARG A 63 -12.97 5.12 19.83
CA ARG A 63 -13.38 5.35 21.23
C ARG A 63 -12.72 4.38 22.21
N LEU A 64 -12.18 3.27 21.73
CA LEU A 64 -11.39 2.32 22.51
C LEU A 64 -9.88 2.63 22.46
N ASP A 65 -9.46 3.79 21.94
CA ASP A 65 -8.04 4.15 21.77
C ASP A 65 -7.21 3.15 20.95
N VAL A 66 -7.88 2.28 20.19
CA VAL A 66 -7.22 1.37 19.25
C VAL A 66 -6.77 2.13 18.01
N LEU A 67 -7.55 3.13 17.57
CA LEU A 67 -7.26 3.96 16.41
C LEU A 67 -7.28 5.45 16.76
N HIS A 68 -6.35 6.21 16.19
CA HIS A 68 -6.53 7.65 16.01
C HIS A 68 -7.35 7.92 14.75
N ARG A 69 -8.10 9.01 14.74
CA ARG A 69 -8.76 9.52 13.53
C ARG A 69 -8.57 11.02 13.40
N PHE A 70 -8.42 11.50 12.18
CA PHE A 70 -8.39 12.93 11.88
C PHE A 70 -8.98 13.19 10.50
N GLY A 71 -9.59 14.37 10.34
CA GLY A 71 -10.08 14.85 9.05
C GLY A 71 -9.05 15.73 8.36
N ARG A 72 -9.26 15.96 7.06
CA ARG A 72 -8.61 17.04 6.33
C ARG A 72 -9.69 18.01 5.86
N SER A 73 -9.44 19.31 6.05
CA SER A 73 -10.28 20.34 5.45
C SER A 73 -10.16 20.23 3.94
N SER A 74 -11.29 20.05 3.25
CA SER A 74 -11.32 20.23 1.80
C SER A 74 -11.25 21.73 1.49
N HIS A 75 -10.65 22.09 0.36
CA HIS A 75 -10.71 23.45 -0.19
C HIS A 75 -12.15 23.93 -0.42
N THR A 76 -13.12 23.00 -0.49
CA THR A 76 -14.56 23.27 -0.61
C THR A 76 -15.26 23.54 0.72
N GLY A 77 -14.53 23.60 1.84
CA GLY A 77 -15.09 23.76 3.19
C GLY A 77 -15.81 22.52 3.75
N ARG A 78 -15.98 21.46 2.94
CA ARG A 78 -16.48 20.16 3.41
C ARG A 78 -15.38 19.40 4.16
N TYR A 79 -15.77 18.71 5.22
CA TYR A 79 -14.89 17.72 5.83
C TYR A 79 -14.61 16.61 4.82
N GLY A 80 -13.32 16.41 4.50
CA GLY A 80 -12.88 15.27 3.70
C GLY A 80 -13.08 13.95 4.44
N PRO A 81 -12.87 12.81 3.77
CA PRO A 81 -12.95 11.50 4.43
C PRO A 81 -12.01 11.44 5.64
N LEU A 82 -12.48 10.79 6.71
CA LEU A 82 -11.64 10.58 7.90
C LEU A 82 -10.50 9.62 7.56
N LEU A 83 -9.32 9.94 8.09
CA LEU A 83 -8.11 9.14 8.00
C LEU A 83 -7.82 8.51 9.35
N TYR A 84 -7.28 7.30 9.32
CA TYR A 84 -7.05 6.46 10.50
C TYR A 84 -5.59 6.02 10.58
N THR A 85 -5.06 6.03 11.80
CA THR A 85 -3.73 5.52 12.17
C THR A 85 -3.86 4.71 13.46
N LEU A 86 -2.84 3.93 13.82
CA LEU A 86 -2.84 3.21 15.10
C LEU A 86 -2.89 4.19 16.29
N GLY A 87 -3.85 3.95 17.19
CA GLY A 87 -3.95 4.60 18.49
C GLY A 87 -2.99 3.97 19.51
N PRO A 88 -3.00 4.44 20.78
CA PRO A 88 -2.17 3.88 21.84
C PRO A 88 -2.29 2.36 22.00
N ILE A 89 -3.52 1.81 22.03
CA ILE A 89 -3.72 0.37 22.19
C ILE A 89 -3.38 -0.38 20.89
N GLY A 90 -3.65 0.22 19.73
CA GLY A 90 -3.26 -0.34 18.44
C GLY A 90 -1.74 -0.54 18.30
N LEU A 91 -0.94 0.41 18.78
CA LEU A 91 0.53 0.28 18.81
C LEU A 91 1.02 -0.76 19.81
N GLN A 92 0.30 -1.00 20.92
CA GLN A 92 0.67 -2.08 21.84
C GLN A 92 0.47 -3.45 21.20
N LEU A 93 -0.57 -3.60 20.40
CA LEU A 93 -0.86 -4.83 19.64
C LEU A 93 0.11 -5.07 18.49
N HIS A 94 0.60 -3.99 17.87
CA HIS A 94 1.56 -4.03 16.77
C HIS A 94 2.73 -3.09 17.08
N PRO A 95 3.70 -3.52 17.91
CA PRO A 95 4.83 -2.67 18.33
C PRO A 95 5.86 -2.46 17.20
N THR A 96 5.99 -3.43 16.29
CA THR A 96 6.79 -3.33 15.08
C THR A 96 5.96 -2.71 13.97
N THR A 97 6.23 -1.45 13.65
CA THR A 97 5.52 -0.69 12.62
C THR A 97 6.49 -0.14 11.60
N TYR A 98 6.11 -0.18 10.33
CA TYR A 98 6.77 0.53 9.26
C TYR A 98 6.20 1.97 9.17
N HIS A 99 6.96 2.89 8.59
CA HIS A 99 6.68 4.31 8.39
C HIS A 99 6.61 5.19 9.65
N ASP A 100 7.77 5.44 10.25
CA ASP A 100 8.00 6.75 10.88
C ASP A 100 8.34 7.75 9.76
N PRO A 101 7.57 8.85 9.57
CA PRO A 101 7.90 9.90 8.58
C PRO A 101 9.34 10.44 8.70
N THR A 102 9.99 10.23 9.86
CA THR A 102 11.37 10.66 10.13
C THR A 102 12.42 9.55 10.03
N GLY A 103 12.01 8.30 9.79
CA GLY A 103 12.84 7.10 9.93
C GLY A 103 13.93 6.90 8.87
N SER A 104 13.90 7.63 7.75
CA SER A 104 14.96 7.54 6.72
C SER A 104 16.05 8.63 6.87
N GLY A 105 15.89 9.58 7.80
CA GLY A 105 16.70 10.82 7.85
C GLY A 105 17.32 11.16 9.20
N GLY A 106 17.39 10.21 10.15
CA GLY A 106 18.03 10.42 11.45
C GLY A 106 17.26 11.32 12.44
N GLY A 107 15.97 11.53 12.21
CA GLY A 107 15.11 12.23 13.17
C GLY A 107 14.80 11.39 14.41
N LYS A 108 14.45 12.04 15.53
CA LYS A 108 14.04 11.33 16.74
C LYS A 108 12.70 10.60 16.50
N PRO A 109 12.56 9.33 16.91
CA PRO A 109 11.30 8.61 16.78
C PRO A 109 10.18 9.33 17.55
N PRO A 110 8.92 9.24 17.11
CA PRO A 110 7.80 9.87 17.79
C PRO A 110 7.66 9.28 19.20
N ARG A 111 7.40 10.15 20.18
CA ARG A 111 7.30 9.75 21.60
C ARG A 111 5.94 9.15 21.96
N SER A 112 4.96 9.25 21.06
CA SER A 112 3.62 8.71 21.25
C SER A 112 2.92 8.45 19.90
N SER A 113 1.88 7.61 19.92
CA SER A 113 0.98 7.42 18.76
C SER A 113 0.36 8.73 18.28
N LEU A 114 0.03 9.64 19.20
CA LEU A 114 -0.55 10.94 18.87
C LEU A 114 0.46 11.86 18.18
N GLU A 115 1.70 11.93 18.68
CA GLU A 115 2.75 12.70 18.02
C GLU A 115 3.00 12.16 16.62
N ARG A 116 3.04 10.83 16.47
CA ARG A 116 3.13 10.17 15.17
C ARG A 116 1.98 10.60 14.27
N ALA A 117 0.73 10.48 14.71
CA ALA A 117 -0.45 10.91 13.93
C ALA A 117 -0.40 12.40 13.52
N LYS A 118 0.11 13.29 14.39
CA LYS A 118 0.30 14.71 14.06
C LYS A 118 1.36 14.94 12.99
N ARG A 119 2.48 14.22 13.04
CA ARG A 119 3.56 14.31 12.03
C ARG A 119 3.04 13.95 10.63
N ILE A 120 2.23 12.90 10.52
CA ILE A 120 1.62 12.56 9.22
C ILE A 120 0.55 13.52 8.78
N ALA A 121 -0.31 13.98 9.69
CA ALA A 121 -1.34 14.96 9.34
C ALA A 121 -0.74 16.25 8.77
N ALA A 122 0.48 16.62 9.20
CA ALA A 122 1.24 17.75 8.69
C ALA A 122 2.19 17.41 7.51
N SER A 123 2.30 16.16 7.10
CA SER A 123 3.24 15.72 6.05
C SER A 123 2.70 15.99 4.64
N GLY A 124 3.59 16.42 3.75
CA GLY A 124 3.30 16.49 2.31
C GLY A 124 3.08 15.13 1.65
N GLN A 125 3.48 14.03 2.30
CA GLN A 125 3.40 12.67 1.76
C GLN A 125 2.03 12.03 1.88
N VAL A 126 1.07 12.63 2.61
CA VAL A 126 -0.24 12.01 2.86
C VAL A 126 -0.95 11.62 1.58
N ASN A 127 -0.98 12.50 0.58
CA ASN A 127 -1.70 12.21 -0.67
C ASN A 127 -1.04 11.07 -1.44
N HIS A 128 0.29 11.02 -1.44
CA HIS A 128 1.04 9.95 -2.09
C HIS A 128 0.83 8.61 -1.37
N LEU A 129 0.93 8.56 -0.04
CA LEU A 129 0.62 7.36 0.75
C LEU A 129 -0.82 6.88 0.54
N LEU A 130 -1.79 7.80 0.50
CA LEU A 130 -3.17 7.45 0.20
C LEU A 130 -3.32 6.91 -1.22
N GLY A 131 -2.63 7.45 -2.22
CA GLY A 131 -2.65 6.94 -3.60
C GLY A 131 -2.09 5.52 -3.70
N VAL A 132 -0.92 5.28 -3.10
CA VAL A 132 -0.31 3.94 -3.01
C VAL A 132 -1.26 2.97 -2.31
N ASN A 133 -1.79 3.35 -1.15
CA ASN A 133 -2.70 2.48 -0.40
C ASN A 133 -4.03 2.26 -1.13
N GLN A 134 -4.46 3.20 -1.98
CA GLN A 134 -5.63 3.04 -2.83
C GLN A 134 -5.42 1.90 -3.82
N PHE A 135 -4.28 1.88 -4.51
CA PHE A 135 -3.93 0.81 -5.45
C PHE A 135 -4.10 -0.58 -4.85
N PHE A 136 -3.51 -0.82 -3.66
CA PHE A 136 -3.57 -2.13 -3.03
C PHE A 136 -4.94 -2.44 -2.39
N THR A 137 -5.63 -1.44 -1.84
CA THR A 137 -6.99 -1.66 -1.33
C THR A 137 -8.01 -1.94 -2.43
N ASP A 138 -7.78 -1.44 -3.64
CA ASP A 138 -8.55 -1.81 -4.83
C ASP A 138 -8.26 -3.25 -5.27
N LEU A 139 -7.02 -3.74 -5.18
CA LEU A 139 -6.70 -5.16 -5.37
C LEU A 139 -7.42 -6.06 -4.35
N ILE A 140 -7.42 -5.69 -3.07
CA ILE A 140 -8.17 -6.42 -2.03
C ILE A 140 -9.66 -6.42 -2.37
N ALA A 141 -10.21 -5.27 -2.78
CA ALA A 141 -11.62 -5.16 -3.15
C ALA A 141 -11.96 -6.04 -4.36
N THR A 142 -11.09 -6.13 -5.37
CA THR A 142 -11.23 -7.04 -6.51
C THR A 142 -11.16 -8.50 -6.06
N ALA A 143 -10.20 -8.88 -5.21
CA ALA A 143 -10.09 -10.24 -4.67
C ALA A 143 -11.37 -10.70 -3.94
N ARG A 144 -12.01 -9.79 -3.19
CA ARG A 144 -13.27 -10.09 -2.49
C ARG A 144 -14.45 -10.39 -3.43
N ARG A 145 -14.42 -9.89 -4.67
CA ARG A 145 -15.49 -10.06 -5.66
C ARG A 145 -15.18 -11.14 -6.70
N THR A 146 -13.91 -11.51 -6.85
CA THR A 146 -13.45 -12.45 -7.88
C THR A 146 -12.93 -13.73 -7.22
N GLY A 147 -13.64 -14.83 -7.43
CA GLY A 147 -13.21 -16.14 -6.93
C GLY A 147 -11.82 -16.51 -7.46
N GLY A 148 -10.96 -17.04 -6.58
CA GLY A 148 -9.59 -17.46 -6.92
C GLY A 148 -8.57 -16.32 -7.00
N ALA A 149 -8.97 -15.05 -6.85
CA ALA A 149 -8.05 -13.92 -6.79
C ALA A 149 -7.66 -13.57 -5.35
N ARG A 150 -6.39 -13.26 -5.10
CA ARG A 150 -5.89 -12.82 -3.79
C ARG A 150 -4.67 -11.92 -3.91
N LEU A 151 -4.57 -10.95 -3.00
CA LEU A 151 -3.34 -10.21 -2.74
C LEU A 151 -2.55 -10.97 -1.68
N SER A 152 -1.67 -11.87 -2.13
CA SER A 152 -0.88 -12.76 -1.27
C SER A 152 0.18 -12.02 -0.46
N ARG A 153 0.62 -10.84 -0.94
CA ARG A 153 1.58 -10.00 -0.23
C ARG A 153 1.34 -8.53 -0.53
N TRP A 154 1.53 -7.70 0.49
CA TRP A 154 1.63 -6.26 0.37
C TRP A 154 2.68 -5.74 1.37
N TRP A 155 3.76 -5.18 0.84
CA TRP A 155 4.78 -4.48 1.61
C TRP A 155 4.74 -3.00 1.30
N SER A 156 4.90 -2.20 2.36
CA SER A 156 5.10 -0.76 2.29
C SER A 156 6.43 -0.40 1.61
N GLU A 157 6.57 0.86 1.22
CA GLU A 157 7.83 1.41 0.71
C GLU A 157 9.00 1.11 1.65
N GLN A 158 8.84 1.35 2.95
CA GLN A 158 9.91 1.13 3.92
C GLN A 158 10.27 -0.35 4.04
N HIS A 159 9.28 -1.24 4.08
CA HIS A 159 9.52 -2.68 4.16
C HIS A 159 10.23 -3.17 2.89
N ALA A 160 9.70 -2.86 1.71
CA ALA A 160 10.30 -3.25 0.44
C ALA A 160 11.73 -2.70 0.28
N THR A 161 11.96 -1.43 0.64
CA THR A 161 13.30 -0.81 0.63
C THR A 161 14.27 -1.54 1.55
N THR A 162 13.82 -1.94 2.74
CA THR A 162 14.65 -2.68 3.70
C THR A 162 15.03 -4.05 3.13
N VAL A 163 14.05 -4.76 2.58
CA VAL A 163 14.24 -6.10 2.02
C VAL A 163 15.15 -6.09 0.80
N TYR A 164 15.04 -5.08 -0.06
CA TYR A 164 15.81 -4.96 -1.29
C TYR A 164 16.95 -3.93 -1.21
N ALA A 165 17.43 -3.64 0.01
CA ALA A 165 18.45 -2.61 0.25
C ALA A 165 19.74 -2.84 -0.55
N GLN A 166 20.13 -4.11 -0.77
CA GLN A 166 21.32 -4.47 -1.57
C GLN A 166 21.21 -4.00 -3.03
N ALA A 167 20.00 -3.97 -3.61
CA ALA A 167 19.77 -3.44 -4.95
C ALA A 167 19.75 -1.90 -4.96
N GLY A 168 19.54 -1.27 -3.81
CA GLY A 168 19.35 0.17 -3.67
C GLY A 168 18.06 0.66 -4.31
N ILE A 169 17.01 -0.19 -4.36
CA ILE A 169 15.68 0.21 -4.84
C ILE A 169 14.82 0.71 -3.68
N ARG A 170 13.88 1.59 -4.01
CA ARG A 170 12.89 2.16 -3.10
C ARG A 170 11.54 2.25 -3.82
N PRO A 171 10.88 1.10 -4.06
CA PRO A 171 9.54 1.10 -4.65
C PRO A 171 8.56 1.73 -3.65
N ASP A 172 7.53 2.41 -4.15
CA ASP A 172 6.46 2.96 -3.30
C ASP A 172 5.63 1.85 -2.64
N GLY A 173 5.62 0.66 -3.23
CA GLY A 173 5.11 -0.55 -2.61
C GLY A 173 5.54 -1.81 -3.36
N HIS A 174 5.43 -2.97 -2.70
CA HIS A 174 5.67 -4.28 -3.32
C HIS A 174 4.47 -5.18 -3.09
N GLY A 175 4.07 -5.94 -4.10
CA GLY A 175 2.94 -6.85 -4.00
C GLY A 175 3.17 -8.19 -4.66
N VAL A 176 2.33 -9.16 -4.29
CA VAL A 176 2.17 -10.43 -5.00
C VAL A 176 0.69 -10.65 -5.21
N TRP A 177 0.27 -10.59 -6.47
CA TRP A 177 -1.11 -10.79 -6.88
C TRP A 177 -1.26 -12.19 -7.48
N THR A 178 -2.26 -12.94 -7.03
CA THR A 178 -2.47 -14.32 -7.48
C THR A 178 -3.89 -14.50 -7.99
N VAL A 179 -4.05 -15.18 -9.13
CA VAL A 179 -5.34 -15.60 -9.69
C VAL A 179 -5.24 -17.07 -10.08
N GLY A 180 -6.01 -17.92 -9.40
CA GLY A 180 -5.84 -19.38 -9.51
C GLY A 180 -4.43 -19.78 -9.07
N ASP A 181 -3.70 -20.44 -9.96
CA ASP A 181 -2.31 -20.88 -9.75
C ASP A 181 -1.26 -19.88 -10.27
N THR A 182 -1.69 -18.81 -10.95
CA THR A 182 -0.79 -17.79 -11.52
C THR A 182 -0.52 -16.70 -10.50
N SER A 183 0.75 -16.52 -10.13
CA SER A 183 1.21 -15.50 -9.20
C SER A 183 2.14 -14.50 -9.89
N THR A 184 1.86 -13.21 -9.72
CA THR A 184 2.66 -12.11 -10.26
C THR A 184 3.14 -11.25 -9.10
N GLY A 185 4.42 -11.34 -8.77
CA GLY A 185 5.10 -10.36 -7.93
C GLY A 185 5.32 -9.07 -8.70
N PHE A 186 5.28 -7.91 -8.04
CA PHE A 186 5.47 -6.62 -8.71
C PHE A 186 6.01 -5.55 -7.77
N PHE A 187 6.70 -4.58 -8.36
CA PHE A 187 7.07 -3.32 -7.70
C PHE A 187 6.16 -2.20 -8.19
N LEU A 188 5.67 -1.35 -7.30
CA LEU A 188 4.83 -0.22 -7.63
C LEU A 188 5.61 1.10 -7.52
N GLU A 189 5.51 1.92 -8.56
CA GLU A 189 5.88 3.32 -8.59
C GLU A 189 4.59 4.13 -8.87
N HIS A 190 4.07 4.80 -7.84
CA HIS A 190 2.84 5.58 -7.91
C HIS A 190 3.18 7.04 -8.25
N ASP A 191 2.98 7.41 -9.52
CA ASP A 191 3.26 8.75 -10.00
C ASP A 191 2.11 9.71 -9.68
N ASN A 192 2.43 10.88 -9.14
CA ASN A 192 1.50 12.01 -8.96
C ASN A 192 1.80 13.16 -9.95
N ASP A 193 2.52 12.86 -11.05
CA ASP A 193 3.08 13.78 -12.04
C ASP A 193 4.09 14.77 -11.47
N THR A 194 4.82 14.34 -10.43
CA THR A 194 5.79 15.20 -9.72
C THR A 194 7.24 14.89 -10.08
N GLU A 195 7.52 13.69 -10.61
CA GLU A 195 8.87 13.25 -10.92
C GLU A 195 9.22 13.52 -12.39
N ASN A 196 10.44 13.99 -12.68
CA ASN A 196 10.91 14.13 -14.06
C ASN A 196 11.26 12.75 -14.64
N LEU A 197 10.91 12.52 -15.92
CA LEU A 197 11.19 11.27 -16.65
C LEU A 197 12.66 10.82 -16.60
N ALA A 198 13.62 11.75 -16.58
CA ALA A 198 15.04 11.39 -16.46
C ALA A 198 15.35 10.69 -15.13
N ARG A 199 14.66 11.08 -14.05
CA ARG A 199 14.81 10.48 -12.73
C ARG A 199 14.13 9.10 -12.67
N VAL A 200 13.01 8.94 -13.36
CA VAL A 200 12.37 7.63 -13.55
C VAL A 200 13.33 6.64 -14.22
N VAL A 201 13.97 7.04 -15.33
CA VAL A 201 14.96 6.19 -16.02
C VAL A 201 16.15 5.88 -15.12
N ALA A 202 16.63 6.84 -14.32
CA ALA A 202 17.73 6.62 -13.39
C ALA A 202 17.41 5.56 -12.32
N LYS A 203 16.18 5.53 -11.81
CA LYS A 203 15.72 4.53 -10.82
C LYS A 203 15.78 3.11 -11.36
N LEU A 204 15.52 2.90 -12.66
CA LEU A 204 15.48 1.57 -13.29
C LEU A 204 16.79 0.79 -13.10
N ARG A 205 17.94 1.47 -13.01
CA ARG A 205 19.24 0.83 -12.76
C ARG A 205 19.25 -0.04 -11.48
N GLY A 206 18.52 0.37 -10.45
CA GLY A 206 18.40 -0.43 -9.21
C GLY A 206 17.64 -1.73 -9.43
N TYR A 207 16.54 -1.68 -10.19
CA TYR A 207 15.75 -2.87 -10.53
C TYR A 207 16.53 -3.82 -11.45
N GLU A 208 17.33 -3.28 -12.37
CA GLU A 208 18.25 -4.10 -13.18
C GLU A 208 19.27 -4.84 -12.31
N ARG A 209 19.89 -4.16 -11.33
CA ARG A 209 20.79 -4.82 -10.38
C ARG A 209 20.10 -5.94 -9.60
N LEU A 210 18.85 -5.71 -9.16
CA LEU A 210 18.10 -6.71 -8.38
C LEU A 210 17.98 -8.05 -9.14
N THR A 211 17.81 -8.01 -10.46
CA THR A 211 17.63 -9.22 -11.29
C THR A 211 18.84 -10.17 -11.27
N THR A 212 20.00 -9.71 -10.78
CA THR A 212 21.23 -10.51 -10.70
C THR A 212 21.28 -11.43 -9.47
N PHE A 213 20.46 -11.17 -8.43
CA PHE A 213 20.46 -11.97 -7.19
C PHE A 213 19.06 -12.17 -6.58
N GLY A 214 18.02 -11.56 -7.18
CA GLY A 214 16.65 -11.59 -6.69
C GLY A 214 15.63 -11.83 -7.81
N PRO A 215 14.35 -11.47 -7.58
CA PRO A 215 13.29 -11.69 -8.56
C PRO A 215 13.42 -10.77 -9.77
N ARG A 216 12.83 -11.18 -10.90
CA ARG A 216 12.60 -10.33 -12.07
C ARG A 216 11.11 -10.01 -12.15
N TYR A 217 10.70 -9.08 -11.30
CA TYR A 217 9.33 -8.62 -11.25
C TYR A 217 9.09 -7.42 -12.15
N PRO A 218 7.87 -7.29 -12.71
CA PRO A 218 7.46 -6.08 -13.39
C PRO A 218 7.52 -4.88 -12.45
N VAL A 219 8.09 -3.79 -12.94
CA VAL A 219 7.96 -2.45 -12.35
C VAL A 219 6.74 -1.79 -12.94
N LEU A 220 5.76 -1.51 -12.09
CA LEU A 220 4.47 -0.94 -12.44
C LEU A 220 4.50 0.57 -12.23
N PHE A 221 4.30 1.33 -13.29
CA PHE A 221 4.06 2.76 -13.20
C PHE A 221 2.56 3.04 -13.26
N TRP A 222 2.01 3.46 -12.12
CA TRP A 222 0.61 3.87 -11.99
C TRP A 222 0.54 5.39 -12.08
N VAL A 223 0.06 5.90 -13.22
CA VAL A 223 0.21 7.32 -13.59
C VAL A 223 -1.12 8.09 -13.65
N PRO A 224 -1.14 9.41 -13.40
CA PRO A 224 -2.40 10.12 -13.18
C PRO A 224 -3.17 10.46 -14.47
N SER A 225 -2.57 10.31 -15.65
CA SER A 225 -3.24 10.64 -16.90
C SER A 225 -2.72 9.85 -18.11
N PRO A 226 -3.55 9.69 -19.17
CA PRO A 226 -3.10 9.10 -20.43
C PRO A 226 -1.95 9.86 -21.10
N ARG A 227 -1.93 11.20 -20.97
CA ARG A 227 -0.83 12.02 -21.50
C ARG A 227 0.49 11.67 -20.81
N ARG A 228 0.47 11.50 -19.48
CA ARG A 228 1.63 11.10 -18.70
C ARG A 228 2.07 9.68 -19.06
N GLU A 229 1.12 8.76 -19.22
CA GLU A 229 1.38 7.39 -19.69
C GLU A 229 2.09 7.38 -21.05
N ALA A 230 1.55 8.08 -22.04
CA ALA A 230 2.14 8.17 -23.38
C ALA A 230 3.55 8.77 -23.35
N SER A 231 3.77 9.81 -22.53
CA SER A 231 5.10 10.43 -22.37
C SER A 231 6.11 9.44 -21.78
N LEU A 232 5.70 8.66 -20.78
CA LEU A 232 6.55 7.65 -20.15
C LEU A 232 6.85 6.49 -21.12
N LEU A 233 5.84 5.97 -21.81
CA LEU A 233 6.01 4.95 -22.85
C LEU A 233 6.98 5.43 -23.94
N GLY A 234 6.88 6.69 -24.37
CA GLY A 234 7.78 7.27 -25.37
C GLY A 234 9.24 7.35 -24.91
N VAL A 235 9.50 7.68 -23.65
CA VAL A 235 10.87 7.72 -23.09
C VAL A 235 11.43 6.33 -22.83
N LEU A 236 10.57 5.38 -22.44
CA LEU A 236 10.99 4.01 -22.18
C LEU A 236 11.11 3.16 -23.45
N ALA A 237 10.58 3.64 -24.58
CA ALA A 237 10.65 2.95 -25.86
C ALA A 237 12.10 2.67 -26.25
N GLY A 238 12.39 1.40 -26.58
CA GLY A 238 13.71 0.95 -26.98
C GLY A 238 14.70 0.67 -25.84
N LEU A 239 14.33 0.97 -24.57
CA LEU A 239 15.13 0.54 -23.43
C LEU A 239 15.02 -0.97 -23.25
N ARG A 240 16.16 -1.66 -23.29
CA ARG A 240 16.24 -3.08 -22.92
C ARG A 240 16.47 -3.17 -21.42
N THR A 241 15.48 -3.70 -20.71
CA THR A 241 15.47 -3.90 -19.26
C THR A 241 15.26 -5.37 -18.97
N ALA A 242 15.98 -5.90 -17.98
CA ALA A 242 15.83 -7.28 -17.53
C ALA A 242 14.55 -7.45 -16.71
N SER A 243 14.13 -6.41 -15.98
CA SER A 243 12.82 -6.38 -15.34
C SER A 243 11.77 -5.85 -16.32
N PRO A 244 10.62 -6.53 -16.48
CA PRO A 244 9.53 -6.01 -17.29
C PRO A 244 9.06 -4.64 -16.77
N ILE A 245 8.59 -3.78 -17.64
CA ILE A 245 8.01 -2.49 -17.25
C ILE A 245 6.61 -2.39 -17.82
N ALA A 246 5.65 -2.10 -16.95
CA ALA A 246 4.26 -1.89 -17.34
C ALA A 246 3.76 -0.53 -16.84
N THR A 247 2.93 0.12 -17.66
CA THR A 247 2.29 1.39 -17.30
C THR A 247 0.78 1.25 -17.33
N ALA A 248 0.09 1.96 -16.46
CA ALA A 248 -1.36 2.12 -16.53
C ALA A 248 -1.79 3.43 -15.87
N VAL A 249 -2.93 3.95 -16.33
CA VAL A 249 -3.53 5.17 -15.77
C VAL A 249 -4.30 4.83 -14.50
N HIS A 250 -4.27 5.75 -13.53
CA HIS A 250 -5.06 5.66 -12.30
C HIS A 250 -6.52 5.30 -12.59
N GLY A 251 -7.05 4.34 -11.85
CA GLY A 251 -8.38 3.78 -12.03
C GLY A 251 -8.77 2.86 -10.88
N PRO A 252 -10.01 2.34 -10.87
CA PRO A 252 -10.53 1.58 -9.73
C PRO A 252 -10.17 0.09 -9.74
N ASP A 253 -9.60 -0.43 -10.84
CA ASP A 253 -9.28 -1.87 -10.97
C ASP A 253 -7.87 -2.09 -11.50
N PRO A 254 -6.85 -2.00 -10.63
CA PRO A 254 -5.47 -2.30 -11.00
C PRO A 254 -5.22 -3.78 -11.33
N ALA A 255 -6.14 -4.70 -11.02
CA ALA A 255 -6.03 -6.10 -11.46
C ALA A 255 -6.50 -6.30 -12.91
N GLY A 256 -7.32 -5.38 -13.41
CA GLY A 256 -7.97 -5.44 -14.70
C GLY A 256 -7.02 -5.32 -15.89
N ARG A 257 -7.60 -5.40 -17.10
CA ARG A 257 -6.87 -5.34 -18.37
C ARG A 257 -6.46 -3.91 -18.74
N VAL A 258 -5.64 -3.30 -17.89
CA VAL A 258 -5.24 -1.89 -17.96
C VAL A 258 -3.75 -1.71 -18.22
N TRP A 259 -2.94 -2.75 -18.10
CA TRP A 259 -1.48 -2.63 -18.14
C TRP A 259 -0.94 -2.70 -19.56
N THR A 260 -0.16 -1.69 -19.95
CA THR A 260 0.63 -1.69 -21.20
C THR A 260 2.05 -2.07 -20.87
N LEU A 261 2.56 -3.17 -21.43
CA LEU A 261 3.99 -3.47 -21.38
C LEU A 261 4.76 -2.55 -22.33
N VAL A 262 5.88 -1.99 -21.86
CA VAL A 262 6.75 -1.13 -22.68
C VAL A 262 7.26 -1.86 -23.92
N SER A 263 7.54 -3.17 -23.80
CA SER A 263 7.98 -4.02 -24.91
C SER A 263 6.88 -4.32 -25.93
N GLU A 264 5.60 -4.19 -25.55
CA GLU A 264 4.44 -4.55 -26.37
C GLU A 264 3.31 -3.51 -26.20
N PRO A 265 3.52 -2.25 -26.65
CA PRO A 265 2.62 -1.14 -26.31
C PRO A 265 1.21 -1.25 -26.91
N GLY A 266 1.01 -2.17 -27.88
CA GLY A 266 -0.29 -2.39 -28.54
C GLY A 266 -1.27 -3.30 -27.80
N HIS A 267 -0.87 -3.91 -26.68
CA HIS A 267 -1.71 -4.88 -25.97
C HIS A 267 -1.84 -4.54 -24.48
N ARG A 268 -3.09 -4.33 -24.03
CA ARG A 268 -3.41 -4.22 -22.60
C ARG A 268 -3.51 -5.61 -21.98
N ARG A 269 -2.95 -5.77 -20.78
CA ARG A 269 -2.88 -7.04 -20.03
C ARG A 269 -3.52 -6.90 -18.66
N TYR A 270 -4.05 -7.99 -18.14
CA TYR A 270 -4.38 -8.11 -16.72
C TYR A 270 -3.09 -8.11 -15.88
N LEU A 271 -3.19 -7.74 -14.61
CA LEU A 271 -2.02 -7.75 -13.72
C LEU A 271 -1.36 -9.13 -13.63
N HIS A 272 -2.16 -10.20 -13.57
CA HIS A 272 -1.68 -11.59 -13.48
C HIS A 272 -1.11 -12.14 -14.80
N GLU A 273 -1.23 -11.40 -15.91
CA GLU A 273 -0.68 -11.78 -17.22
C GLU A 273 0.66 -11.10 -17.50
N LEU A 274 1.14 -10.24 -16.59
CA LEU A 274 2.43 -9.59 -16.75
C LEU A 274 3.56 -10.61 -16.54
N PRO A 275 4.60 -10.62 -17.41
CA PRO A 275 5.77 -11.47 -17.23
C PRO A 275 6.37 -11.25 -15.84
N CYS A 276 6.64 -12.32 -15.12
CA CYS A 276 7.13 -12.29 -13.75
C CYS A 276 7.97 -13.55 -13.48
N ASP A 277 9.10 -13.37 -12.82
CA ASP A 277 9.97 -14.45 -12.35
C ASP A 277 10.26 -14.22 -10.86
N HIS A 278 9.83 -15.14 -10.01
CA HIS A 278 10.06 -15.11 -8.56
C HIS A 278 11.55 -15.22 -8.18
N GLY A 279 12.43 -15.49 -9.15
CA GLY A 279 13.86 -15.63 -8.96
C GLY A 279 14.24 -16.98 -8.36
N PRO A 280 15.54 -17.25 -8.23
CA PRO A 280 16.03 -18.54 -7.75
C PRO A 280 15.72 -18.74 -6.26
N ALA A 281 15.43 -19.98 -5.86
CA ALA A 281 15.22 -20.38 -4.46
C ALA A 281 16.56 -20.37 -3.70
N THR A 282 17.06 -19.18 -3.38
CA THR A 282 18.38 -18.95 -2.74
C THR A 282 18.22 -18.12 -1.46
N VAL A 283 19.20 -18.19 -0.56
CA VAL A 283 19.20 -17.44 0.71
C VAL A 283 19.19 -15.92 0.47
N THR A 284 19.73 -15.47 -0.67
CA THR A 284 19.76 -14.06 -1.08
C THR A 284 18.46 -13.59 -1.72
N ASN A 285 17.53 -14.49 -2.04
CA ASN A 285 16.23 -14.12 -2.58
C ASN A 285 15.20 -13.96 -1.46
N PRO A 286 14.75 -12.73 -1.17
CA PRO A 286 13.78 -12.47 -0.11
C PRO A 286 12.37 -13.03 -0.41
N GLN A 287 12.14 -13.64 -1.57
CA GLN A 287 10.92 -14.39 -1.88
C GLN A 287 10.78 -15.70 -1.12
N ARG A 288 11.81 -16.12 -0.36
CA ARG A 288 11.81 -17.36 0.43
C ARG A 288 10.72 -17.45 1.51
N PHE A 289 9.99 -16.38 1.85
CA PHE A 289 8.96 -16.48 2.88
C PHE A 289 7.70 -17.17 2.37
N ASP A 290 7.42 -18.30 3.04
CA ASP A 290 6.27 -19.17 2.90
C ASP A 290 4.94 -18.38 2.89
N ASP A 291 4.03 -18.87 2.06
CA ASP A 291 2.61 -18.63 2.20
C ASP A 291 2.22 -18.90 3.67
N LEU A 292 1.80 -17.86 4.40
CA LEU A 292 1.08 -18.01 5.66
C LEU A 292 -0.37 -18.40 5.39
#